data_AF-A0A8X8KDL5-F1
#
_entry.id   AF-A0A8X8KDL5-F1
#
_cell.length_a   1.000
_cell.length_b   1.000
_cell.length_c   1.000
_cell.angle_alpha   90.00
_cell.angle_beta   90.00
_cell.angle_gamma   90.00
#
_symmetry.space_group_name_H-M   'P 1'
#
loop_
_entity.id
_entity.type
_entity.pdbx_description
1 polymer ?
#
loop_
_entity_poly.entity_id
_entity_poly.type
_entity_poly.pdbx_seq_one_letter_code
_entity_poly.pdbx_strand_id
1 'polypeptide(L)'
;MSHPEIEPGFIVLHGDRLEWLGDAVLEWLREHPLRPLEEEIFLVQSNGIAEWLQWTLAAHEGICAAVRVALPGRFLWESYARVLGTGIVSGRAPLDKAPLTWRLMRLLPELLAHADFAPLRHFIGQSQRPDGALERRWQMAAQIADLFDQYQVYRGDWLADWATDQSLLRRGDGERVTLPADQCWQPRLWQ
;
A
#
# COMPACT_ATOMS: atom_id res chain seq x y z
N MET A 1 -18.82 -5.63 35.45
CA MET A 1 -18.07 -4.37 35.38
C MET A 1 -18.62 -3.60 34.18
N SER A 2 -19.15 -2.41 34.41
CA SER A 2 -19.62 -1.53 33.34
C SER A 2 -18.40 -0.97 32.62
N HIS A 3 -18.19 -1.36 31.36
CA HIS A 3 -17.16 -0.73 30.53
C HIS A 3 -17.67 0.66 30.13
N PRO A 4 -16.91 1.74 30.38
CA PRO A 4 -17.27 3.04 29.83
C PRO A 4 -17.28 2.93 28.30
N GLU A 5 -18.38 3.33 27.66
CA GLU A 5 -18.42 3.44 26.20
C GLU A 5 -17.49 4.58 25.79
N ILE A 6 -16.47 4.25 24.98
CA ILE A 6 -15.59 5.25 24.37
C ILE A 6 -16.40 5.95 23.28
N GLU A 7 -16.53 7.27 23.39
CA GLU A 7 -17.15 8.07 22.32
C GLU A 7 -16.26 8.02 21.07
N PRO A 8 -16.77 7.56 19.91
CA PRO A 8 -15.97 7.52 18.69
C PRO A 8 -15.60 8.93 18.24
N GLY A 9 -14.32 9.17 17.95
CA GLY A 9 -13.84 10.46 17.49
C GLY A 9 -12.46 10.37 16.83
N PHE A 10 -12.07 11.45 16.16
CA PHE A 10 -10.72 11.62 15.64
C PHE A 10 -9.97 12.63 16.49
N ILE A 11 -8.89 12.18 17.13
CA ILE A 11 -8.05 13.00 18.00
C ILE A 11 -6.66 13.09 17.36
N VAL A 12 -6.12 14.31 17.28
CA VAL A 12 -4.75 14.56 16.84
C VAL A 12 -3.94 15.04 18.02
N LEU A 13 -2.95 14.24 18.42
CA LEU A 13 -1.99 14.59 19.47
C LEU A 13 -0.69 15.03 18.80
N HIS A 14 -0.17 16.18 19.23
CA HIS A 14 1.10 16.72 18.77
C HIS A 14 2.13 16.66 19.89
N GLY A 15 3.34 16.20 19.58
CA GLY A 15 4.45 16.13 20.50
C GLY A 15 5.76 16.28 19.74
N ASP A 16 6.77 16.81 20.41
CA ASP A 16 8.14 16.97 19.92
C ASP A 16 9.02 15.75 20.27
N ARG A 17 8.54 14.87 21.16
CA ARG A 17 9.17 13.59 21.52
C ARG A 17 8.20 12.44 21.42
N LEU A 18 8.65 11.36 20.79
CA LEU A 18 7.83 10.16 20.57
C LEU A 18 7.48 9.46 21.89
N GLU A 19 8.39 9.50 22.86
CA GLU A 19 8.22 8.90 24.19
C GLU A 19 7.03 9.52 24.93
N TRP A 20 6.86 10.84 24.85
CA TRP A 20 5.74 11.54 25.49
C TRP A 20 4.40 11.22 24.83
N LEU A 21 4.38 11.07 23.52
CA LEU A 21 3.18 10.59 22.82
C LEU A 21 2.87 9.14 23.20
N GLY A 22 3.89 8.30 23.34
CA GLY A 22 3.76 6.93 23.84
C GLY A 22 3.16 6.87 25.23
N ASP A 23 3.69 7.65 26.18
CA ASP A 23 3.21 7.73 27.56
C ASP A 23 1.74 8.18 27.62
N ALA A 24 1.37 9.21 26.85
CA ALA A 24 0.01 9.72 26.79
C ALA A 24 -0.98 8.67 26.25
N VAL A 25 -0.58 7.91 25.21
CA VAL A 25 -1.41 6.83 24.67
C VAL A 25 -1.53 5.69 25.68
N LEU A 26 -0.45 5.32 26.37
CA LEU A 26 -0.47 4.27 27.40
C LEU A 26 -1.40 4.63 28.57
N GLU A 27 -1.35 5.88 29.04
CA GLU A 27 -2.24 6.36 30.09
C GLU A 27 -3.71 6.29 29.64
N TRP A 28 -4.00 6.73 28.41
CA TRP A 28 -5.34 6.63 27.84
C TRP A 28 -5.88 5.19 27.79
N LEU A 29 -5.05 4.23 27.36
CA LEU A 29 -5.44 2.81 27.27
C LEU A 29 -5.75 2.20 28.65
N ARG A 30 -5.04 2.62 29.70
CA ARG A 30 -5.33 2.17 31.08
C ARG A 30 -6.65 2.70 31.61
N GLU A 31 -6.96 3.95 31.30
CA GLU A 31 -8.23 4.56 31.71
C GLU A 31 -9.43 3.99 30.95
N HIS A 32 -9.20 3.48 29.74
CA HIS A 32 -10.23 2.99 28.83
C HIS A 32 -9.95 1.56 28.34
N PRO A 33 -9.90 0.55 29.23
CA PRO A 33 -9.55 -0.80 28.85
C PRO A 33 -10.62 -1.43 27.95
N LEU A 34 -10.16 -2.09 26.88
CA LEU A 34 -11.01 -2.88 25.99
C LEU A 34 -11.64 -4.09 26.70
N ARG A 35 -12.61 -4.74 26.03
CA ARG A 35 -13.24 -5.95 26.54
C ARG A 35 -12.28 -7.14 26.47
N PRO A 36 -12.52 -8.21 27.25
CA PRO A 36 -11.69 -9.41 27.17
C PRO A 36 -11.60 -9.94 25.73
N LEU A 37 -10.38 -10.29 25.31
CA LEU A 37 -10.05 -10.80 23.96
C LEU A 37 -10.16 -9.79 22.81
N GLU A 38 -10.47 -8.52 23.09
CA GLU A 38 -10.28 -7.47 22.10
C GLU A 38 -8.81 -7.11 21.96
N GLU A 39 -8.43 -6.68 20.76
CA GLU A 39 -7.06 -6.32 20.43
C GLU A 39 -6.91 -4.81 20.33
N GLU A 40 -5.85 -4.27 20.93
CA GLU A 40 -5.39 -2.91 20.67
C GLU A 40 -4.77 -2.83 19.28
N ILE A 41 -5.20 -1.90 18.44
CA ILE A 41 -4.73 -1.78 17.06
C ILE A 41 -3.88 -0.52 16.90
N PHE A 42 -2.61 -0.70 16.62
CA PHE A 42 -1.69 0.41 16.37
C PHE A 42 -1.25 0.47 14.92
N LEU A 43 -1.38 1.65 14.32
CA LEU A 43 -0.90 1.92 12.97
C LEU A 43 0.47 2.57 13.03
N VAL A 44 1.46 1.92 12.41
CA VAL A 44 2.85 2.40 12.40
C VAL A 44 3.38 2.47 10.98
N GLN A 45 4.37 3.32 10.73
CA GLN A 45 4.95 3.48 9.40
C GLN A 45 6.12 2.53 9.11
N SER A 46 6.68 1.89 10.14
CA SER A 46 7.82 1.00 9.99
C SER A 46 7.84 -0.10 11.04
N ASN A 47 8.55 -1.19 10.73
CA ASN A 47 8.77 -2.27 11.68
C ASN A 47 9.59 -1.81 12.88
N GLY A 48 10.53 -0.85 12.71
CA GLY A 48 11.29 -0.31 13.83
C GLY A 48 10.40 0.39 14.86
N ILE A 49 9.40 1.15 14.42
CA ILE A 49 8.41 1.76 15.33
C ILE A 49 7.52 0.68 15.94
N ALA A 50 7.17 -0.37 15.18
CA ALA A 50 6.40 -1.51 15.71
C ALA A 50 7.12 -2.19 16.88
N GLU A 51 8.41 -2.46 16.75
CA GLU A 51 9.23 -3.10 17.78
C GLU A 51 9.40 -2.19 18.99
N TRP A 52 9.73 -0.91 18.75
CA TRP A 52 9.83 0.09 19.81
C TRP A 52 8.54 0.18 20.62
N LEU A 53 7.38 0.26 19.96
CA LEU A 53 6.08 0.36 20.62
C LEU A 53 5.78 -0.88 21.47
N GLN A 54 6.04 -2.08 20.95
CA GLN A 54 5.82 -3.33 21.68
C GLN A 54 6.71 -3.43 22.92
N TRP A 55 7.97 -3.00 22.83
CA TRP A 55 8.86 -2.93 24.00
C TRP A 55 8.41 -1.89 25.00
N THR A 56 8.00 -0.71 24.55
CA THR A 56 7.47 0.35 25.42
C THR A 56 6.21 -0.11 26.17
N LEU A 57 5.27 -0.77 25.48
CA LEU A 57 4.09 -1.40 26.10
C LEU A 57 4.49 -2.45 27.14
N ALA A 58 5.38 -3.39 26.77
CA ALA A 58 5.80 -4.46 27.66
C ALA A 58 6.58 -3.94 28.89
N ALA A 59 7.39 -2.90 28.73
CA ALA A 59 8.14 -2.29 29.82
C ALA A 59 7.20 -1.63 30.85
N HIS A 60 6.06 -1.12 30.41
CA HIS A 60 5.13 -0.38 31.26
C HIS A 60 4.03 -1.26 31.87
N GLU A 61 3.52 -2.25 31.14
CA GLU A 61 2.48 -3.19 31.59
C GLU A 61 3.04 -4.52 32.09
N GLY A 62 4.35 -4.75 31.95
CA GLY A 62 5.02 -6.03 32.22
C GLY A 62 4.85 -7.08 31.11
N ILE A 63 3.91 -6.89 30.18
CA ILE A 63 3.68 -7.74 29.02
C ILE A 63 3.05 -6.93 27.87
N CYS A 64 3.41 -7.23 26.64
CA CYS A 64 2.68 -6.77 25.45
C CYS A 64 1.91 -7.97 24.87
N ALA A 65 0.59 -7.97 25.03
CA ALA A 65 -0.29 -9.05 24.56
C ALA A 65 -1.59 -8.45 24.01
N ALA A 66 -2.28 -9.19 23.13
CA ALA A 66 -3.49 -8.72 22.45
C ALA A 66 -3.28 -7.37 21.74
N VAL A 67 -2.08 -7.15 21.18
CA VAL A 67 -1.74 -5.95 20.41
C VAL A 67 -1.53 -6.35 18.97
N ARG A 68 -2.21 -5.65 18.07
CA ARG A 68 -2.08 -5.81 16.62
C ARG A 68 -1.46 -4.57 16.02
N VAL A 69 -0.21 -4.69 15.59
CA VAL A 69 0.46 -3.62 14.84
C VAL A 69 0.22 -3.82 13.34
N ALA A 70 -0.21 -2.76 12.64
CA ALA A 70 -0.48 -2.80 11.22
C ALA A 70 0.13 -1.60 10.48
N LEU A 71 0.51 -1.82 9.22
CA LEU A 71 0.86 -0.72 8.31
C LEU A 71 -0.41 -0.06 7.76
N PRO A 72 -0.40 1.27 7.49
CA PRO A 72 -1.59 2.00 7.05
C PRO A 72 -2.31 1.39 5.85
N GLY A 73 -1.58 1.02 4.79
CA GLY A 73 -2.18 0.49 3.56
C GLY A 73 -2.97 -0.80 3.79
N ARG A 74 -2.40 -1.73 4.58
CA ARG A 74 -3.08 -2.98 4.92
C ARG A 74 -4.31 -2.74 5.79
N PHE A 75 -4.20 -1.87 6.78
CA PHE A 75 -5.32 -1.54 7.65
C PHE A 75 -6.47 -0.88 6.88
N LEU A 76 -6.16 0.00 5.93
CA LEU A 76 -7.16 0.63 5.07
C LEU A 76 -7.92 -0.41 4.24
N TRP A 77 -7.21 -1.36 3.64
CA TRP A 77 -7.85 -2.44 2.87
C TRP A 77 -8.75 -3.33 3.73
N GLU A 78 -8.28 -3.72 4.93
CA GLU A 78 -9.09 -4.48 5.89
C GLU A 78 -10.33 -3.69 6.33
N SER A 79 -10.20 -2.37 6.49
CA SER A 79 -11.31 -1.47 6.83
C SER A 79 -12.34 -1.41 5.69
N TYR A 80 -11.91 -1.34 4.43
CA TYR A 80 -12.81 -1.46 3.28
C TYR A 80 -13.56 -2.79 3.29
N ALA A 81 -12.88 -3.91 3.53
CA ALA A 81 -13.53 -5.22 3.60
C ALA A 81 -14.54 -5.33 4.76
N ARG A 82 -14.26 -4.71 5.90
CA ARG A 82 -15.18 -4.67 7.05
C ARG A 82 -16.42 -3.82 6.77
N VAL A 83 -16.28 -2.68 6.10
CA VAL A 83 -17.38 -1.74 5.84
C VAL A 83 -18.21 -2.14 4.62
N LEU A 84 -17.56 -2.51 3.51
CA LEU A 84 -18.21 -2.84 2.24
C LEU A 84 -18.58 -4.33 2.13
N GLY A 85 -18.03 -5.17 3.00
CA GLY A 85 -18.25 -6.61 3.01
C GLY A 85 -17.31 -7.39 2.09
N THR A 86 -17.07 -8.65 2.44
CA THR A 86 -16.11 -9.53 1.76
C THR A 86 -16.58 -10.04 0.39
N GLY A 87 -17.85 -9.83 0.05
CA GLY A 87 -18.39 -10.09 -1.29
C GLY A 87 -17.99 -9.03 -2.32
N ILE A 88 -17.66 -7.82 -1.87
CA ILE A 88 -17.22 -6.69 -2.73
C ILE A 88 -15.70 -6.57 -2.70
N VAL A 89 -15.10 -6.70 -1.52
CA VAL A 89 -13.66 -6.54 -1.31
C VAL A 89 -13.04 -7.88 -0.96
N SER A 90 -12.14 -8.37 -1.79
CA SER A 90 -11.41 -9.61 -1.54
C SER A 90 -10.49 -9.48 -0.31
N GLY A 91 -10.21 -10.60 0.36
CA GLY A 91 -9.34 -10.64 1.55
C GLY A 91 -7.90 -10.17 1.32
N ARG A 92 -7.47 -10.01 0.06
CA ARG A 92 -6.22 -9.35 -0.34
C ARG A 92 -6.51 -8.37 -1.46
N ALA A 93 -5.72 -7.29 -1.56
CA ALA A 93 -5.86 -6.35 -2.65
C ALA A 93 -5.46 -7.03 -3.97
N PRO A 94 -6.34 -7.06 -4.99
CA PRO A 94 -6.03 -7.74 -6.24
C PRO A 94 -4.78 -7.21 -6.94
N LEU A 95 -4.40 -5.96 -6.67
CA LEU A 95 -3.29 -5.26 -7.30
C LEU A 95 -2.16 -4.94 -6.31
N ASP A 96 -2.05 -5.73 -5.23
CA ASP A 96 -0.87 -5.75 -4.38
C ASP A 96 0.39 -6.00 -5.24
N LYS A 97 1.48 -5.29 -4.91
CA LYS A 97 2.76 -5.33 -5.65
C LYS A 97 3.25 -6.76 -5.96
N ALA A 98 3.25 -7.66 -4.98
CA ALA A 98 3.80 -9.00 -5.16
C ALA A 98 2.98 -9.86 -6.17
N PRO A 99 1.65 -10.02 -6.01
CA PRO A 99 0.80 -10.62 -7.04
C PRO A 99 0.91 -9.92 -8.41
N LEU A 100 0.95 -8.59 -8.43
CA LEU A 100 1.03 -7.81 -9.67
C LEU A 100 2.32 -8.08 -10.43
N THR A 101 3.46 -8.18 -9.72
CA THR A 101 4.76 -8.55 -10.32
C THR A 101 4.66 -9.86 -11.10
N TRP A 102 4.01 -10.89 -10.52
CA TRP A 102 3.85 -12.19 -11.18
C TRP A 102 2.86 -12.15 -12.34
N ARG A 103 1.80 -11.35 -12.25
CA ARG A 103 0.88 -11.12 -13.38
C ARG A 103 1.61 -10.47 -14.54
N LEU A 104 2.42 -9.44 -14.27
CA LEU A 104 3.24 -8.77 -15.28
C LEU A 104 4.29 -9.70 -15.89
N MET A 105 4.91 -10.58 -15.09
CA MET A 105 5.81 -11.62 -15.61
C MET A 105 5.17 -12.52 -16.67
N ARG A 106 3.86 -12.80 -16.52
CA ARG A 106 3.07 -13.56 -17.50
C ARG A 106 2.64 -12.72 -18.70
N LEU A 107 2.23 -11.46 -18.49
CA LEU A 107 1.66 -10.59 -19.53
C LEU A 107 2.71 -9.94 -20.43
N LEU A 108 3.84 -9.50 -19.87
CA LEU A 108 4.87 -8.76 -20.61
C LEU A 108 5.33 -9.48 -21.90
N PRO A 109 5.59 -10.80 -21.94
CA PRO A 109 6.01 -11.47 -23.17
C PRO A 109 5.07 -11.26 -24.36
N GLU A 110 3.76 -11.26 -24.10
CA GLU A 110 2.73 -11.06 -25.13
C GLU A 110 2.67 -9.58 -25.54
N LEU A 111 2.70 -8.68 -24.55
CA LEU A 111 2.58 -7.23 -24.77
C LEU A 111 3.80 -6.62 -25.48
N LEU A 112 5.00 -7.16 -25.25
CA LEU A 112 6.24 -6.68 -25.87
C LEU A 112 6.24 -6.79 -27.39
N ALA A 113 5.35 -7.59 -27.99
CA ALA A 113 5.19 -7.66 -29.45
C ALA A 113 4.54 -6.39 -30.04
N HIS A 114 3.78 -5.63 -29.23
CA HIS A 114 3.12 -4.41 -29.68
C HIS A 114 4.09 -3.23 -29.83
N ALA A 115 3.75 -2.31 -30.73
CA ALA A 115 4.56 -1.13 -31.03
C ALA A 115 4.67 -0.19 -29.82
N ASP A 116 3.58 -0.02 -29.06
CA ASP A 116 3.52 0.84 -27.88
C ASP A 116 4.54 0.45 -26.80
N PHE A 117 4.91 -0.83 -26.74
CA PHE A 117 5.85 -1.39 -25.76
C PHE A 117 7.31 -1.39 -26.23
N ALA A 118 7.64 -0.65 -27.30
CA ALA A 118 9.01 -0.51 -27.81
C ALA A 118 10.05 -0.14 -26.73
N PRO A 119 9.80 0.85 -25.85
CA PRO A 119 10.76 1.23 -24.80
C PRO A 119 11.09 0.06 -23.87
N LEU A 120 10.07 -0.69 -23.45
CA LEU A 120 10.22 -1.85 -22.57
C LEU A 120 10.95 -3.01 -23.26
N ARG A 121 10.62 -3.26 -24.54
CA ARG A 121 11.28 -4.30 -25.35
C ARG A 121 12.76 -4.03 -25.51
N HIS A 122 13.14 -2.78 -25.75
CA HIS A 122 14.53 -2.39 -25.88
C HIS A 122 15.32 -2.66 -24.59
N PHE A 123 14.78 -2.29 -23.43
CA PHE A 123 15.44 -2.52 -22.14
C PHE A 123 15.68 -4.01 -21.83
N ILE A 124 14.68 -4.86 -22.08
CA ILE A 124 14.77 -6.30 -21.80
C ILE A 124 15.73 -6.98 -22.78
N GLY A 125 15.76 -6.55 -24.04
CA GLY A 125 16.60 -7.12 -25.10
C GLY A 125 18.10 -6.80 -24.99
N GLN A 126 18.53 -5.92 -24.11
CA GLN A 126 19.93 -5.53 -23.93
C GLN A 126 20.81 -6.56 -23.20
N SER A 127 20.26 -7.70 -22.77
CA SER A 127 21.02 -8.70 -22.02
C SER A 127 21.84 -9.62 -22.92
N GLN A 128 23.14 -9.75 -22.65
CA GLN A 128 24.03 -10.67 -23.37
C GLN A 128 24.18 -12.04 -22.68
N ARG A 129 23.53 -12.24 -21.51
CA ARG A 129 23.62 -13.48 -20.74
C ARG A 129 22.49 -14.46 -21.12
N PRO A 130 22.72 -15.79 -21.11
CA PRO A 130 21.71 -16.80 -21.43
C PRO A 130 20.41 -16.66 -20.63
N ASP A 131 20.52 -16.42 -19.31
CA ASP A 131 19.37 -16.24 -18.40
C ASP A 131 18.98 -14.77 -18.18
N GLY A 132 19.73 -13.85 -18.77
CA GLY A 132 19.63 -12.43 -18.45
C GLY A 132 18.35 -11.76 -18.97
N ALA A 133 17.63 -12.41 -19.90
CA ALA A 133 16.33 -11.95 -20.35
C ALA A 133 15.23 -12.21 -19.30
N LEU A 134 15.30 -13.33 -18.58
CA LEU A 134 14.34 -13.67 -17.52
C LEU A 134 14.52 -12.75 -16.31
N GLU A 135 15.76 -12.56 -15.88
CA GLU A 135 16.12 -11.66 -14.77
C GLU A 135 15.64 -10.23 -15.03
N ARG A 136 15.96 -9.66 -16.21
CA ARG A 136 15.52 -8.31 -16.58
C ARG A 136 14.01 -8.18 -16.70
N ARG A 137 13.32 -9.22 -17.18
CA ARG A 137 11.85 -9.23 -17.21
C ARG A 137 11.28 -9.16 -15.80
N TRP A 138 11.84 -9.91 -14.85
CA TRP A 138 11.41 -9.87 -13.46
C TRP A 138 11.69 -8.51 -12.83
N GLN A 139 12.89 -7.95 -13.04
CA GLN A 139 13.23 -6.60 -12.56
C GLN A 139 12.26 -5.55 -13.11
N MET A 140 11.95 -5.61 -14.41
CA MET A 140 10.99 -4.70 -15.04
C MET A 140 9.58 -4.89 -14.47
N ALA A 141 9.10 -6.14 -14.36
CA ALA A 141 7.80 -6.44 -13.77
C ALA A 141 7.70 -5.92 -12.33
N ALA A 142 8.75 -6.08 -11.52
CA ALA A 142 8.79 -5.60 -10.14
C ALA A 142 8.79 -4.07 -10.08
N GLN A 143 9.52 -3.39 -10.97
CA GLN A 143 9.56 -1.93 -11.04
C GLN A 143 8.23 -1.33 -11.49
N ILE A 144 7.58 -1.93 -12.49
CA ILE A 144 6.25 -1.51 -12.94
C ILE A 144 5.22 -1.76 -11.83
N ALA A 145 5.26 -2.92 -11.18
CA ALA A 145 4.35 -3.21 -10.07
C ALA A 145 4.51 -2.21 -8.92
N ASP A 146 5.75 -1.82 -8.61
CA ASP A 146 6.03 -0.78 -7.62
C ASP A 146 5.48 0.59 -8.02
N LEU A 147 5.62 0.98 -9.29
CA LEU A 147 5.08 2.23 -9.81
C LEU A 147 3.55 2.26 -9.75
N PHE A 148 2.89 1.17 -10.14
CA PHE A 148 1.44 1.06 -10.09
C PHE A 148 0.90 0.98 -8.65
N ASP A 149 1.64 0.38 -7.73
CA ASP A 149 1.34 0.44 -6.29
C ASP A 149 1.34 1.89 -5.79
N GLN A 150 2.36 2.67 -6.16
CA GLN A 150 2.43 4.10 -5.83
C GLN A 150 1.28 4.89 -6.47
N TYR A 151 0.92 4.62 -7.73
CA TYR A 151 -0.20 5.29 -8.39
C TYR A 151 -1.54 4.99 -7.71
N GLN A 152 -1.75 3.78 -7.22
CA GLN A 152 -2.98 3.44 -6.48
C GLN A 152 -3.16 4.29 -5.22
N VAL A 153 -2.06 4.71 -4.59
CA VAL A 153 -2.10 5.54 -3.37
C VAL A 153 -2.17 7.03 -3.71
N TYR A 154 -1.33 7.50 -4.63
CA TYR A 154 -1.12 8.94 -4.84
C TYR A 154 -1.85 9.49 -6.07
N ARG A 155 -2.20 8.65 -7.05
CA ARG A 155 -2.72 9.04 -8.38
C ARG A 155 -3.82 8.11 -8.88
N GLY A 156 -4.79 7.82 -8.02
CA GLY A 156 -5.96 7.02 -8.40
C GLY A 156 -6.75 7.67 -9.55
N ASP A 157 -6.65 8.98 -9.72
CA ASP A 157 -7.22 9.75 -10.82
C ASP A 157 -6.60 9.38 -12.19
N TRP A 158 -5.29 9.16 -12.25
CA TRP A 158 -4.63 8.69 -13.48
C TRP A 158 -5.13 7.29 -13.85
N LEU A 159 -5.15 6.38 -12.88
CA LEU A 159 -5.57 4.99 -13.08
C LEU A 159 -7.04 4.91 -13.51
N ALA A 160 -7.90 5.78 -12.98
CA ALA A 160 -9.30 5.87 -13.36
C ALA A 160 -9.48 6.35 -14.81
N ASP A 161 -8.74 7.38 -15.23
CA ASP A 161 -8.76 7.86 -16.61
C ASP A 161 -8.25 6.75 -17.57
N TRP A 162 -7.13 6.10 -17.22
CA TRP A 162 -6.52 5.06 -18.05
C TRP A 162 -7.42 3.83 -18.23
N ALA A 163 -8.17 3.46 -17.19
CA ALA A 163 -9.17 2.38 -17.26
C ALA A 163 -10.32 2.69 -18.25
N THR A 164 -10.51 3.96 -18.64
CA THR A 164 -11.51 4.40 -19.63
C THR A 164 -10.92 4.77 -20.99
N ASP A 165 -9.71 4.28 -21.30
CA ASP A 165 -8.98 4.57 -22.54
C ASP A 165 -8.58 6.03 -22.76
N GLN A 166 -8.44 6.78 -21.66
CA GLN A 166 -7.95 8.15 -21.70
C GLN A 166 -6.47 8.19 -21.29
N SER A 167 -5.57 8.26 -22.27
CA SER A 167 -4.12 8.43 -22.03
C SER A 167 -3.77 9.86 -21.63
N LEU A 168 -4.20 10.26 -20.43
CA LEU A 168 -4.02 11.59 -19.86
C LEU A 168 -3.33 11.52 -18.49
N LEU A 169 -2.60 12.59 -18.14
CA LEU A 169 -2.09 12.86 -16.81
C LEU A 169 -2.78 14.10 -16.27
N ARG A 170 -3.40 14.01 -15.10
CA ARG A 170 -3.90 15.19 -14.36
C ARG A 170 -2.79 15.75 -13.50
N ARG A 171 -2.47 17.04 -13.56
CA ARG A 171 -1.50 17.69 -12.67
C ARG A 171 -2.13 18.05 -11.32
N GLY A 172 -1.31 18.48 -10.36
CA GLY A 172 -1.77 18.85 -9.01
C GLY A 172 -2.71 20.06 -8.97
N ASP A 173 -2.69 20.88 -10.03
CA ASP A 173 -3.62 22.00 -10.27
C ASP A 173 -4.91 21.56 -11.01
N GLY A 174 -5.04 20.27 -11.35
CA GLY A 174 -6.17 19.72 -12.10
C GLY A 174 -6.04 19.80 -13.62
N GLU A 175 -4.97 20.38 -14.17
CA GLU A 175 -4.75 20.46 -15.62
C GLU A 175 -4.55 19.06 -16.22
N ARG A 176 -5.18 18.80 -17.37
CA ARG A 176 -5.02 17.53 -18.10
C ARG A 176 -3.96 17.68 -19.18
N VAL A 177 -2.93 16.85 -19.10
CA VAL A 177 -1.81 16.83 -20.04
C VAL A 177 -1.75 15.49 -20.75
N THR A 178 -1.55 15.50 -22.06
CA THR A 178 -1.36 14.29 -22.86
C THR A 178 -0.06 13.59 -22.47
N LEU A 179 -0.08 12.25 -22.36
CA LEU A 179 1.15 11.50 -22.09
C LEU A 179 2.17 11.67 -23.23
N PRO A 180 3.46 11.82 -22.90
CA PRO A 180 4.54 11.63 -23.85
C PRO A 180 4.49 10.25 -24.53
N ALA A 181 4.91 10.18 -25.80
CA ALA A 181 4.79 8.95 -26.61
C ALA A 181 5.55 7.74 -26.00
N ASP A 182 6.65 7.99 -25.29
CA ASP A 182 7.45 6.99 -24.59
C ASP A 182 6.80 6.46 -23.30
N GLN A 183 5.70 7.08 -22.85
CA GLN A 183 4.95 6.69 -21.65
C GLN A 183 3.56 6.13 -21.97
N CYS A 184 3.12 6.17 -23.23
CA CYS A 184 1.82 5.65 -23.68
C CYS A 184 1.64 4.14 -23.41
N TRP A 185 2.71 3.39 -23.17
CA TRP A 185 2.62 1.98 -22.75
C TRP A 185 2.02 1.82 -21.35
N GLN A 186 2.10 2.82 -20.46
CA GLN A 186 1.62 2.69 -19.08
C GLN A 186 0.09 2.58 -19.03
N PRO A 187 -0.71 3.48 -19.65
CA PRO A 187 -2.17 3.30 -19.74
C PRO A 187 -2.55 1.98 -20.41
N ARG A 188 -1.86 1.62 -21.50
CA ARG A 188 -2.09 0.37 -22.24
C ARG A 188 -1.84 -0.89 -21.42
N LEU A 189 -0.87 -0.84 -20.50
CA LEU A 189 -0.56 -1.95 -19.60
C LEU A 189 -1.52 -2.03 -18.41
N TRP A 190 -2.10 -0.89 -18.01
CA TRP A 190 -3.05 -0.82 -16.91
C TRP A 190 -4.44 -1.36 -17.28
N GLN A 191 -4.84 -1.15 -18.55
CA GLN A 191 -6.04 -1.75 -19.16
C GLN A 191 -5.97 -3.27 -19.20
#